data_AF-A0A972QA12-F1
#
_entry.id   AF-A0A972QA12-F1
#
_cell.length_a   1.000
_cell.length_b   1.000
_cell.length_c   1.000
_cell.angle_alpha   90.00
_cell.angle_beta   90.00
_cell.angle_gamma   90.00
#
_symmetry.space_group_name_H-M   'P 1'
#
loop_
_entity.id
_entity.type
_entity.pdbx_description
1 polymer ?
#
loop_
_entity_poly.entity_id
_entity_poly.type
_entity_poly.pdbx_seq_one_letter_code
_entity_poly.pdbx_strand_id
1 'polypeptide(L)'
;MSNFKYLWLDLKAQYNSIKDDIDKAVAAVFESQDFINGPQVKECEAAIANYCNCKYTTGVSSGTDALLISLMVSGIGAGDEVSPPI
;
A
#
# COMPACT_ATOMS: atom_id res chain seq x y z
N MET A 1 25.39 31.67 8.48
CA MET A 1 25.72 30.23 8.47
C MET A 1 24.41 29.46 8.46
N SER A 2 24.16 28.71 7.40
CA SER A 2 22.87 28.09 7.06
C SER A 2 22.53 26.91 7.98
N ASN A 3 21.35 26.94 8.59
CA ASN A 3 20.73 25.80 9.26
C ASN A 3 20.19 24.80 8.23
N PHE A 4 21.04 23.97 7.65
CA PHE A 4 20.60 22.82 6.85
C PHE A 4 20.27 21.65 7.78
N LYS A 5 18.98 21.45 8.05
CA LYS A 5 18.45 20.24 8.67
C LYS A 5 18.28 19.19 7.58
N TYR A 6 19.29 18.35 7.38
CA TYR A 6 19.23 17.23 6.43
C TYR A 6 18.21 16.21 6.93
N LEU A 7 17.01 16.25 6.35
CA LEU A 7 15.96 15.29 6.64
C LEU A 7 16.09 14.15 5.61
N TRP A 8 16.34 12.93 6.08
CA TRP A 8 16.53 11.76 5.22
C TRP A 8 15.26 11.42 4.40
N LEU A 9 14.08 11.84 4.89
CA LEU A 9 12.80 11.78 4.19
C LEU A 9 11.88 12.92 4.66
N ASP A 10 11.47 13.82 3.75
CA ASP A 10 10.55 14.92 4.06
C ASP A 10 9.12 14.64 3.61
N LEU A 11 8.38 13.95 4.47
CA LEU A 11 6.98 13.65 4.25
C LEU A 11 6.08 14.89 4.31
N LYS A 12 6.51 15.98 4.96
CA LYS A 12 5.71 17.22 5.00
C LYS A 12 5.74 17.91 3.66
N ALA A 13 6.93 18.03 3.06
CA ALA A 13 7.08 18.56 1.71
C ALA A 13 6.30 17.71 0.69
N GLN A 14 6.43 16.37 0.77
CA GLN A 14 5.68 15.46 -0.08
C GLN A 14 4.16 15.63 0.09
N TYR A 15 3.64 15.56 1.32
CA TYR A 15 2.21 15.74 1.59
C TYR A 15 1.69 17.08 1.04
N ASN A 16 2.41 18.18 1.27
CA ASN A 16 2.01 19.50 0.78
C ASN A 16 1.93 19.57 -0.75
N SER A 17 2.76 18.80 -1.47
CA SER A 17 2.73 18.76 -2.94
C SER A 17 1.51 18.05 -3.54
N ILE A 18 0.84 17.18 -2.76
CA ILE A 18 -0.32 16.38 -3.21
C ILE A 18 -1.54 16.56 -2.28
N LYS A 19 -1.53 17.61 -1.46
CA LYS A 19 -2.51 17.81 -0.38
C LYS A 19 -3.94 17.89 -0.91
N ASP A 20 -4.15 18.66 -1.96
CA ASP A 20 -5.50 18.88 -2.52
C ASP A 20 -6.10 17.58 -3.08
N ASP A 21 -5.28 16.69 -3.62
CA ASP A 21 -5.75 15.41 -4.14
C ASP A 21 -6.06 14.42 -3.01
N ILE A 22 -5.23 14.41 -1.95
CA ILE A 22 -5.51 13.62 -0.74
C ILE A 22 -6.80 14.09 -0.08
N ASP A 23 -6.96 15.41 0.14
CA ASP A 23 -8.11 15.97 0.84
C ASP A 23 -9.43 15.65 0.10
N LYS A 24 -9.42 15.70 -1.24
CA LYS A 24 -10.57 15.26 -2.07
C LYS A 24 -10.86 13.77 -1.93
N ALA A 25 -9.84 12.91 -2.02
CA ALA A 25 -10.02 11.47 -1.92
C ALA A 25 -10.56 11.05 -0.54
N VAL A 26 -10.04 11.67 0.53
CA VAL A 26 -10.48 11.45 1.91
C VAL A 26 -11.92 11.94 2.12
N ALA A 27 -12.28 13.12 1.61
CA ALA A 27 -13.65 13.63 1.68
C ALA A 27 -14.64 12.68 1.00
N ALA A 28 -14.31 12.14 -0.18
CA ALA A 28 -15.17 11.19 -0.88
C ALA A 28 -15.42 9.89 -0.09
N VAL A 29 -14.43 9.40 0.67
CA VAL A 29 -14.62 8.24 1.57
C VAL A 29 -15.56 8.59 2.72
N PHE A 30 -15.43 9.78 3.32
CA PHE A 30 -16.32 10.21 4.40
C PHE A 30 -17.76 10.43 3.93
N GLU A 31 -17.95 10.97 2.72
CA GLU A 31 -19.26 11.18 2.11
C GLU A 31 -19.95 9.85 1.76
N SER A 32 -19.19 8.87 1.26
CA SER A 32 -19.73 7.55 0.91
C SER A 32 -19.91 6.63 2.12
N GLN A 33 -19.16 6.84 3.21
CA GLN A 33 -19.13 5.99 4.41
C GLN A 33 -18.64 4.55 4.18
N ASP A 34 -18.08 4.26 2.99
CA ASP A 34 -17.55 2.96 2.61
C ASP A 34 -16.11 2.77 3.11
N PHE A 35 -15.95 2.65 4.43
CA PHE A 35 -14.62 2.61 5.08
C PHE A 35 -13.86 1.28 4.89
N ILE A 36 -14.54 0.19 4.51
CA ILE A 36 -13.93 -1.14 4.38
C ILE A 36 -14.27 -1.69 2.98
N ASN A 37 -13.24 -2.00 2.19
CA ASN A 37 -13.37 -2.55 0.83
C ASN A 37 -14.28 -1.72 -0.10
N GLY A 38 -14.29 -0.40 0.09
CA GLY A 38 -15.00 0.55 -0.75
C GLY A 38 -14.46 0.65 -2.18
N PRO A 39 -15.12 1.45 -3.05
CA PRO A 39 -14.75 1.58 -4.46
C PRO A 39 -13.29 2.04 -4.67
N GLN A 40 -12.78 2.90 -3.81
CA GLN A 40 -11.39 3.40 -3.85
C GLN A 40 -10.37 2.27 -3.69
N VAL A 41 -10.69 1.22 -2.91
CA VAL A 41 -9.81 0.05 -2.75
C VAL A 41 -9.72 -0.72 -4.06
N LYS A 42 -10.85 -0.95 -4.74
CA LYS A 42 -10.89 -1.66 -6.03
C LYS A 42 -10.17 -0.88 -7.14
N GLU A 43 -10.33 0.44 -7.16
CA GLU A 43 -9.61 1.31 -8.09
C GLU A 43 -8.11 1.27 -7.85
N CYS A 44 -7.68 1.31 -6.58
CA CYS A 44 -6.27 1.18 -6.19
C CYS A 44 -5.70 -0.17 -6.61
N GLU A 45 -6.40 -1.27 -6.33
CA GLU A 45 -5.99 -2.61 -6.78
C GLU A 45 -5.83 -2.66 -8.30
N ALA A 46 -6.81 -2.21 -9.07
CA ALA A 46 -6.72 -2.19 -10.53
C ALA A 46 -5.53 -1.34 -11.03
N ALA A 47 -5.29 -0.18 -10.41
CA ALA A 47 -4.14 0.67 -10.74
C ALA A 47 -2.80 -0.02 -10.43
N ILE A 48 -2.69 -0.72 -9.30
CA ILE A 48 -1.50 -1.49 -8.93
C ILE A 48 -1.30 -2.68 -9.87
N ALA A 49 -2.37 -3.38 -10.27
CA ALA A 49 -2.27 -4.49 -11.21
C ALA A 49 -1.66 -4.04 -12.55
N ASN A 50 -2.14 -2.90 -13.04
CA ASN A 50 -1.60 -2.26 -14.24
C ASN A 50 -0.14 -1.81 -14.03
N TYR A 51 0.17 -1.17 -12.90
CA TYR A 51 1.53 -0.69 -12.58
C TYR A 51 2.55 -1.82 -12.49
N CYS A 52 2.19 -2.93 -11.83
CA CYS A 52 3.04 -4.11 -11.65
C CYS A 52 3.02 -5.07 -12.84
N ASN A 53 2.22 -4.80 -13.88
CA ASN A 53 1.99 -5.69 -15.02
C ASN A 53 1.59 -7.12 -14.59
N CYS A 54 0.69 -7.23 -13.61
CA CYS A 54 0.15 -8.50 -13.14
C CYS A 54 -1.35 -8.61 -13.40
N LYS A 55 -1.85 -9.84 -13.47
CA LYS A 55 -3.27 -10.10 -13.75
C LYS A 55 -4.18 -9.80 -12.54
N TYR A 56 -3.64 -9.92 -11.33
CA TYR A 56 -4.40 -9.82 -10.09
C TYR A 56 -3.59 -9.09 -9.02
N THR A 57 -4.31 -8.38 -8.17
CA THR A 57 -3.81 -7.69 -6.97
C THR A 57 -4.88 -7.76 -5.88
N THR A 58 -4.45 -7.77 -4.63
CA THR A 58 -5.35 -7.72 -3.47
C THR A 58 -4.68 -6.91 -2.38
N GLY A 59 -5.41 -5.93 -1.84
CA GLY A 59 -5.01 -5.14 -0.69
C GLY A 59 -5.04 -5.98 0.59
N VAL A 60 -3.98 -5.88 1.39
CA VAL A 60 -3.86 -6.52 2.70
C VAL A 60 -3.37 -5.51 3.73
N SER A 61 -3.40 -5.86 5.02
CA SER A 61 -3.13 -4.90 6.09
C SER A 61 -1.68 -4.43 6.14
N SER A 62 -0.73 -5.29 5.73
CA SER A 62 0.70 -5.02 5.81
C SER A 62 1.51 -5.91 4.85
N GLY A 63 2.78 -5.58 4.65
CA GLY A 63 3.70 -6.43 3.89
C GLY A 63 3.95 -7.80 4.53
N THR A 64 3.91 -7.89 5.87
CA THR A 64 4.04 -9.17 6.58
C THR A 64 2.85 -10.07 6.29
N ASP A 65 1.63 -9.53 6.29
CA ASP A 65 0.42 -10.27 5.92
C ASP A 65 0.48 -10.71 4.46
N ALA A 66 0.97 -9.85 3.57
CA ALA A 66 1.13 -10.19 2.15
C ALA A 66 2.02 -11.43 1.97
N LEU A 67 3.16 -11.48 2.65
CA LEU A 67 4.07 -12.63 2.62
C LEU A 67 3.41 -13.86 3.23
N LEU A 68 2.81 -13.73 4.41
CA LEU A 68 2.16 -14.84 5.10
C LEU A 68 1.04 -15.47 4.26
N ILE A 69 0.15 -14.66 3.70
CA ILE A 69 -0.95 -15.12 2.84
C ILE A 69 -0.38 -15.82 1.59
N SER A 70 0.68 -15.28 0.99
CA SER A 70 1.32 -15.89 -0.18
C SER A 70 1.88 -17.29 0.12
N LEU A 71 2.49 -17.47 1.28
CA LEU A 71 2.99 -18.78 1.73
C LEU A 71 1.84 -19.75 2.03
N MET A 72 0.79 -19.27 2.73
CA MET A 72 -0.41 -20.07 3.03
C MET A 72 -1.10 -20.57 1.76
N VAL A 73 -1.30 -19.70 0.77
CA VAL A 73 -1.91 -20.05 -0.52
C VAL A 73 -1.04 -21.01 -1.33
N SER A 74 0.28 -20.94 -1.15
CA SER A 74 1.24 -21.88 -1.77
C SER A 74 1.29 -23.24 -1.08
N GLY A 75 0.57 -23.43 0.03
CA GLY A 75 0.49 -24.68 0.77
C GLY A 75 1.69 -24.97 1.68
N ILE A 76 2.53 -23.97 1.95
CA ILE A 76 3.73 -24.11 2.79
C ILE A 76 3.31 -24.30 4.25
N GLY A 77 3.92 -25.28 4.91
CA GLY A 77 3.57 -25.68 6.27
C GLY A 77 4.75 -26.19 7.08
N ALA A 78 4.43 -26.90 8.16
CA ALA A 78 5.43 -27.45 9.06
C ALA A 78 6.28 -28.50 8.35
N GLY A 79 7.61 -28.32 8.41
CA GLY A 79 8.58 -29.19 7.74
C GLY A 79 9.09 -28.64 6.39
N ASP A 80 8.48 -27.58 5.86
CA ASP A 80 8.96 -26.90 4.67
C ASP A 80 10.00 -25.82 5.00
N GLU A 81 10.93 -25.58 4.08
CA GLU A 81 11.93 -24.53 4.17
C GLU A 81 11.71 -23.46 3.09
N VAL A 82 11.81 -22.19 3.49
CA VAL A 82 11.75 -21.03 2.59
C VAL A 82 13.03 -20.24 2.75
N SER A 83 13.87 -20.24 1.72
CA SER A 83 15.16 -19.54 1.76
C SER A 83 14.97 -18.02 1.59
N PRO A 84 15.43 -17.19 2.55
CA PRO A 84 15.41 -15.73 2.39
C PRO A 84 16.52 -15.25 1.44
N PRO A 85 16.45 -14.00 0.93
CA PRO A 85 17.59 -13.38 0.27
C PRO A 85 18.78 -13.34 1.23
N ILE A 86 19.93 -13.82 0.75
CA ILE A 86 21.24 -13.76 1.42
C ILE A 86 21.97 -12.45 1.11
#